data_AF-A0A2P6NPV2-F1
#
_entry.id   AF-A0A2P6NPV2-F1
#
_cell.length_a   1.000
_cell.length_b   1.000
_cell.length_c   1.000
_cell.angle_alpha   90.00
_cell.angle_beta   90.00
_cell.angle_gamma   90.00
#
_symmetry.space_group_name_H-M   'P 1'
#
loop_
_entity.id
_entity.type
_entity.pdbx_description
1 polymer ?
#
loop_
_entity_poly.entity_id
_entity_poly.type
_entity_poly.pdbx_seq_one_letter_code
_entity_poly.pdbx_strand_id
1 'polypeptide(L)'
;MLINRVALLYNTTHAPIPVTHRCRWYTTAVDGQTTKKNKPLSKNKEKALAKERLQLEKATNAFNTLYTDMYGAERYSNEEQMNTTVKRLQKLEKVEHINTLAYTSSERFPQPPKDHRGLSIYYPLDAASLLVVDALRLEPDHQVLDMCAAPGGKTVGIMQHLSNPSASLTSNEISPDRLRRLKQVLRDYLGDEYRQRVTVTRRDAMHWREEEKYHRVLLDAPCSAERHLLRDADELSKWTPKRTSTLYKEQVVMLKSALRAVRVGGLVVYSTCSISNKENDAVIERVLDKSKVIKKEWKVGEQTTHGWAVLPDRSDGWGPMYFSVLERLPDDPSQ
;
A
#
# COMPACT_ATOMS: atom_id res chain seq x y z
N MET A 1 14.80 7.65 28.18
CA MET A 1 13.74 7.68 27.16
C MET A 1 13.96 6.53 26.18
N LEU A 2 13.31 5.39 26.42
CA LEU A 2 13.39 4.23 25.51
C LEU A 2 12.22 4.32 24.52
N ILE A 3 12.51 4.87 23.35
CA ILE A 3 11.61 4.83 22.19
C ILE A 3 11.51 3.36 21.80
N ASN A 4 10.35 2.71 22.06
CA ASN A 4 10.01 1.47 21.37
C ASN A 4 9.75 1.83 19.90
N ARG A 5 10.83 1.92 19.12
CA ARG A 5 10.77 1.96 17.67
C ARG A 5 10.17 0.63 17.25
N VAL A 6 8.87 0.64 16.93
CA VAL A 6 8.18 -0.52 16.38
C VAL A 6 8.93 -0.90 15.11
N ALA A 7 9.68 -2.00 15.17
CA ALA A 7 10.44 -2.43 14.00
C ALA A 7 9.44 -2.68 12.88
N LEU A 8 9.63 -2.01 11.74
CA LEU A 8 8.76 -2.19 10.60
C LEU A 8 9.40 -3.25 9.71
N LEU A 9 8.80 -4.43 9.72
CA LEU A 9 9.44 -5.67 9.32
C LEU A 9 8.92 -6.17 7.97
N TYR A 10 9.83 -6.28 7.00
CA TYR A 10 9.54 -6.66 5.62
C TYR A 10 10.09 -8.05 5.28
N ASN A 11 9.24 -8.93 4.76
CA ASN A 11 9.63 -10.29 4.39
C ASN A 11 10.14 -10.34 2.94
N THR A 12 11.45 -10.55 2.77
CA THR A 12 12.10 -10.74 1.46
C THR A 12 11.81 -12.10 0.83
N THR A 13 11.32 -13.10 1.58
CA THR A 13 10.63 -14.25 0.97
C THR A 13 9.13 -14.00 0.88
N HIS A 14 8.79 -13.16 -0.07
CA HIS A 14 7.97 -13.75 -1.10
C HIS A 14 8.93 -14.56 -1.97
N ALA A 15 8.77 -15.90 -1.97
CA ALA A 15 9.27 -16.66 -3.10
C ALA A 15 8.81 -15.93 -4.38
N PRO A 16 9.60 -15.92 -5.46
CA PRO A 16 9.01 -15.60 -6.75
C PRO A 16 7.73 -16.43 -6.86
N ILE A 17 6.62 -15.81 -7.30
CA ILE A 17 5.46 -16.58 -7.72
C ILE A 17 6.03 -17.65 -8.65
N PRO A 18 5.88 -18.96 -8.37
CA PRO A 18 6.56 -19.96 -9.19
C PRO A 18 5.99 -19.88 -10.61
N VAL A 19 6.66 -19.15 -11.50
CA VAL A 19 6.32 -19.03 -12.94
C VAL A 19 6.84 -20.27 -13.67
N THR A 20 6.59 -21.42 -13.03
CA THR A 20 7.27 -22.69 -13.20
C THR A 20 6.31 -23.83 -12.88
N HIS A 21 5.09 -23.69 -13.38
CA HIS A 21 4.80 -24.54 -14.53
C HIS A 21 4.16 -23.74 -15.65
N ARG A 22 4.37 -24.23 -16.88
CA ARG A 22 3.69 -23.80 -18.09
C ARG A 22 2.19 -23.64 -17.80
N CYS A 23 1.59 -22.53 -18.20
CA CYS A 23 0.12 -22.40 -18.32
C CYS A 23 -0.41 -23.29 -19.46
N ARG A 24 -0.27 -24.61 -19.33
CA ARG A 24 -1.07 -25.60 -20.05
C ARG A 24 -2.39 -25.73 -19.32
N TRP A 25 -3.33 -24.85 -19.64
CA TRP A 25 -4.73 -25.14 -19.40
C TRP A 25 -5.16 -26.28 -20.34
N TYR A 26 -5.86 -27.29 -19.80
CA TYR A 26 -6.22 -28.59 -20.42
C TYR A 26 -5.01 -29.51 -20.71
N THR A 27 -4.84 -30.67 -20.07
CA THR A 27 -5.78 -31.81 -19.97
C THR A 27 -5.50 -32.76 -18.79
N THR A 28 -6.49 -33.61 -18.48
CA THR A 28 -6.45 -34.83 -17.63
C THR A 28 -5.96 -34.71 -16.17
N ALA A 29 -6.93 -34.70 -15.26
CA ALA A 29 -6.87 -35.52 -14.04
C ALA A 29 -8.23 -36.19 -13.85
N VAL A 30 -8.36 -37.40 -14.40
CA VAL A 30 -9.41 -38.37 -14.04
C VAL A 30 -8.71 -39.48 -13.25
N ASP A 31 -9.39 -39.94 -12.20
CA ASP A 31 -9.07 -41.03 -11.28
C ASP A 31 -7.88 -40.86 -10.30
N GLY A 32 -8.15 -41.25 -9.04
CA GLY A 32 -7.20 -41.10 -7.93
C GLY A 32 -7.70 -41.42 -6.52
N GLN A 33 -9.03 -41.45 -6.25
CA GLN A 33 -9.68 -41.98 -5.01
C GLN A 33 -9.26 -41.30 -3.66
N THR A 34 -10.00 -41.24 -2.54
CA THR A 34 -11.38 -41.49 -2.04
C THR A 34 -11.48 -40.79 -0.65
N THR A 35 -12.60 -40.60 0.09
CA THR A 35 -14.04 -40.89 -0.05
C THR A 35 -14.84 -39.85 0.78
N LYS A 36 -15.84 -39.17 0.20
CA LYS A 36 -17.05 -38.68 0.91
C LYS A 36 -18.13 -38.24 -0.10
N LYS A 37 -19.32 -38.85 -0.03
CA LYS A 37 -20.44 -38.59 -0.97
C LYS A 37 -21.05 -37.21 -0.72
N ASN A 38 -20.58 -36.19 -1.45
CA ASN A 38 -21.31 -34.91 -1.55
C ASN A 38 -22.50 -35.08 -2.50
N LYS A 39 -23.67 -34.55 -2.10
CA LYS A 39 -24.86 -34.51 -2.96
C LYS A 39 -24.56 -33.71 -4.25
N PRO A 40 -25.16 -34.07 -5.40
CA PRO A 40 -25.03 -33.27 -6.61
C PRO A 40 -25.49 -31.83 -6.34
N LEU A 41 -24.70 -30.87 -6.80
CA LEU A 41 -25.05 -29.46 -6.73
C LEU A 41 -26.30 -29.21 -7.59
N SER A 42 -27.16 -28.28 -7.19
CA SER A 42 -28.28 -27.91 -8.04
C SER A 42 -27.76 -27.27 -9.33
N LYS A 43 -28.44 -27.48 -10.46
CA LYS A 43 -28.11 -26.83 -11.75
C LYS A 43 -27.98 -25.30 -11.65
N ASN A 44 -28.61 -24.69 -10.65
CA ASN A 44 -28.50 -23.27 -10.35
C ASN A 44 -27.16 -22.90 -9.67
N LYS A 45 -26.64 -23.74 -8.76
CA LYS A 45 -25.28 -23.56 -8.20
C LYS A 45 -24.20 -23.79 -9.25
N GLU A 46 -24.36 -24.80 -10.11
CA GLU A 46 -23.41 -25.05 -11.20
C GLU A 46 -23.35 -23.86 -12.18
N LYS A 47 -24.51 -23.31 -12.57
CA LYS A 47 -24.58 -22.09 -13.38
C LYS A 47 -24.00 -20.85 -12.69
N ALA A 48 -24.16 -20.70 -11.37
CA ALA A 48 -23.54 -19.62 -10.61
C ALA A 48 -22.01 -19.73 -10.63
N LEU A 49 -21.46 -20.89 -10.28
CA LEU A 49 -20.02 -21.17 -10.33
C LEU A 49 -19.44 -21.02 -11.75
N ALA A 50 -20.17 -21.42 -12.79
CA ALA A 50 -19.74 -21.22 -14.18
C ALA A 50 -19.71 -19.74 -14.56
N LYS A 51 -20.67 -18.94 -14.08
CA LYS A 51 -20.71 -17.49 -14.29
C LYS A 51 -19.59 -16.77 -13.54
N GLU A 52 -19.31 -17.15 -12.29
CA GLU A 52 -18.19 -16.65 -11.49
C GLU A 52 -16.85 -16.96 -12.16
N ARG A 53 -16.65 -18.20 -12.63
CA ARG A 53 -15.45 -18.59 -13.41
C ARG A 53 -15.28 -17.75 -14.68
N LEU A 54 -16.34 -17.60 -15.48
CA LEU A 54 -16.31 -16.78 -16.70
C LEU A 54 -16.04 -15.29 -16.41
N GLN A 55 -16.51 -14.78 -15.27
CA GLN A 55 -16.24 -13.40 -14.84
C GLN A 55 -14.78 -13.23 -14.40
N LEU A 56 -14.24 -14.18 -13.62
CA LEU A 56 -12.84 -14.20 -13.19
C LEU A 56 -11.87 -14.35 -14.38
N GLU A 57 -12.20 -15.19 -15.36
CA GLU A 57 -11.42 -15.37 -16.60
C GLU A 57 -11.37 -14.08 -17.41
N LYS A 58 -12.52 -13.40 -17.58
CA LYS A 58 -12.58 -12.10 -18.27
C LYS A 58 -11.80 -11.01 -17.54
N ALA A 59 -11.86 -10.95 -16.21
CA ALA A 59 -11.09 -10.00 -15.42
C ALA A 59 -9.58 -10.27 -15.53
N THR A 60 -9.16 -11.53 -15.41
CA THR A 60 -7.76 -11.97 -15.57
C THR A 60 -7.21 -11.63 -16.95
N ASN A 61 -7.95 -11.90 -18.03
CA ASN A 61 -7.49 -11.60 -19.38
C ASN A 61 -7.39 -10.09 -19.62
N ALA A 62 -8.38 -9.31 -19.17
CA ALA A 62 -8.34 -7.84 -19.30
C ALA A 62 -7.22 -7.20 -18.46
N PHE A 63 -6.90 -7.76 -17.29
CA PHE A 63 -5.74 -7.38 -16.47
C PHE A 63 -4.44 -7.67 -17.23
N ASN A 64 -4.26 -8.88 -17.75
CA ASN A 64 -3.04 -9.32 -18.41
C ASN A 64 -2.75 -8.51 -19.69
N THR A 65 -3.75 -8.24 -20.52
CA THR A 65 -3.59 -7.38 -21.71
C THR A 65 -3.13 -5.97 -21.30
N LEU A 66 -3.86 -5.31 -20.38
CA LEU A 66 -3.55 -3.95 -19.93
C LEU A 66 -2.10 -3.81 -19.42
N TYR A 67 -1.61 -4.80 -18.67
CA TYR A 67 -0.27 -4.75 -18.09
C TYR A 67 0.84 -5.25 -19.01
N THR A 68 0.54 -6.10 -19.99
CA THR A 68 1.49 -6.46 -21.06
C THR A 68 1.78 -5.25 -21.95
N ASP A 69 0.73 -4.50 -22.33
CA ASP A 69 0.85 -3.28 -23.15
C ASP A 69 1.65 -2.18 -22.44
N MET A 70 1.63 -2.13 -21.11
CA MET A 70 2.36 -1.14 -20.31
C MET A 70 3.84 -1.49 -20.05
N TYR A 71 4.21 -2.78 -19.93
CA TYR A 71 5.51 -3.18 -19.37
C TYR A 71 6.33 -4.18 -20.22
N GLY A 72 5.78 -4.67 -21.33
CA GLY A 72 6.47 -5.54 -22.29
C GLY A 72 6.46 -7.03 -21.92
N ALA A 73 6.50 -7.90 -22.95
CA ALA A 73 6.23 -9.33 -22.81
C ALA A 73 7.40 -10.22 -22.36
N GLU A 74 8.66 -9.78 -22.50
CA GLU A 74 9.84 -10.66 -22.37
C GLU A 74 10.46 -10.75 -20.95
N ARG A 75 9.76 -10.27 -19.93
CA ARG A 75 10.41 -9.85 -18.66
C ARG A 75 10.64 -10.93 -17.60
N TYR A 76 10.36 -12.21 -17.87
CA TYR A 76 10.33 -13.26 -16.83
C TYR A 76 10.88 -14.63 -17.29
N SER A 77 12.12 -14.97 -16.92
CA SER A 77 12.61 -16.35 -16.95
C SER A 77 13.76 -16.63 -15.96
N ASN A 78 13.71 -17.86 -15.40
CA ASN A 78 14.70 -18.64 -14.67
C ASN A 78 14.59 -18.73 -13.13
N GLU A 79 14.59 -19.98 -12.65
CA GLU A 79 14.16 -20.39 -11.30
C GLU A 79 15.30 -21.06 -10.47
N GLU A 80 16.49 -21.19 -11.05
CA GLU A 80 17.47 -22.21 -10.65
C GLU A 80 18.20 -21.94 -9.31
N GLN A 81 18.00 -20.75 -8.71
CA GLN A 81 18.67 -20.35 -7.46
C GLN A 81 17.92 -20.76 -6.18
N MET A 82 16.68 -21.26 -6.26
CA MET A 82 15.80 -21.42 -5.08
C MET A 82 16.21 -22.56 -4.12
N ASN A 83 16.96 -23.57 -4.59
CA ASN A 83 17.20 -24.82 -3.86
C ASN A 83 18.30 -24.76 -2.77
N THR A 84 19.03 -23.66 -2.62
CA THR A 84 20.12 -23.54 -1.62
C THR A 84 19.62 -23.07 -0.24
N THR A 85 18.37 -22.65 -0.14
CA THR A 85 17.79 -21.84 0.96
C THR A 85 17.60 -22.57 2.30
N VAL A 86 17.65 -23.92 2.32
CA VAL A 86 17.04 -24.77 3.36
C VAL A 86 17.83 -24.87 4.70
N LYS A 87 18.77 -23.96 5.03
CA LYS A 87 19.70 -24.21 6.18
C LYS A 87 20.09 -23.12 7.20
N ARG A 88 19.78 -21.82 7.07
CA ARG A 88 20.26 -20.81 8.07
C ARG A 88 19.32 -19.64 8.38
N LEU A 89 18.48 -19.82 9.40
CA LEU A 89 17.65 -18.78 10.04
C LEU A 89 18.45 -17.85 10.99
N GLN A 90 19.53 -17.25 10.51
CA GLN A 90 20.37 -16.36 11.34
C GLN A 90 20.94 -15.18 10.54
N LYS A 91 20.14 -14.11 10.40
CA LYS A 91 20.52 -12.68 10.37
C LYS A 91 19.27 -11.82 10.14
N LEU A 92 19.04 -10.82 10.99
CA LEU A 92 18.17 -9.69 10.68
C LEU A 92 19.05 -8.58 10.11
N GLU A 93 18.69 -8.06 8.94
CA GLU A 93 19.46 -7.00 8.28
C GLU A 93 18.68 -5.69 8.36
N LYS A 94 19.36 -4.61 8.75
CA LYS A 94 18.76 -3.27 8.81
C LYS A 94 18.58 -2.78 7.37
N VAL A 95 17.41 -2.24 7.03
CA VAL A 95 17.22 -1.63 5.71
C VAL A 95 18.02 -0.32 5.65
N GLU A 96 19.11 -0.31 4.89
CA GLU A 96 20.04 0.83 4.82
C GLU A 96 19.46 2.09 4.15
N HIS A 97 18.31 1.98 3.49
CA HIS A 97 17.76 3.03 2.63
C HIS A 97 16.42 3.60 3.14
N ILE A 98 16.07 3.25 4.38
CA ILE A 98 14.88 3.72 5.09
C ILE A 98 15.36 4.39 6.39
N ASN A 99 14.88 5.61 6.64
CA ASN A 99 15.20 6.41 7.83
C ASN A 99 14.50 5.83 9.08
N THR A 100 13.29 5.32 8.90
CA THR A 100 12.52 4.57 9.90
C THR A 100 13.25 3.27 10.27
N LEU A 101 13.21 2.84 11.54
CA LEU A 101 13.90 1.61 11.95
C LEU A 101 13.17 0.36 11.38
N ALA A 102 13.72 -0.16 10.29
CA ALA A 102 13.18 -1.29 9.55
C ALA A 102 14.22 -2.40 9.41
N TYR A 103 13.74 -3.64 9.39
CA TYR A 103 14.59 -4.82 9.14
C TYR A 103 13.91 -5.76 8.14
N THR A 104 14.74 -6.45 7.37
CA THR A 104 14.31 -7.54 6.48
C THR A 104 14.48 -8.90 7.15
N SER A 105 13.71 -9.87 6.67
CA SER A 105 13.93 -11.29 6.90
C SER A 105 13.58 -12.07 5.64
N SER A 106 14.35 -13.12 5.35
CA SER A 106 14.00 -14.10 4.32
C SER A 106 12.94 -15.11 4.79
N GLU A 107 12.17 -14.80 5.84
CA GLU A 107 11.04 -15.59 6.29
C GLU A 107 9.87 -14.72 6.75
N ARG A 108 8.68 -15.30 6.72
CA ARG A 108 7.47 -14.65 7.22
C ARG A 108 7.61 -14.43 8.73
N PHE A 109 7.65 -13.16 9.14
CA PHE A 109 7.62 -12.80 10.56
C PHE A 109 6.44 -13.47 11.28
N PRO A 110 6.67 -13.97 12.52
CA PRO A 110 5.61 -14.53 13.33
C PRO A 110 4.59 -13.45 13.77
N GLN A 111 3.66 -13.80 14.66
CA GLN A 111 2.85 -12.77 15.30
C GLN A 111 3.73 -11.91 16.21
N PRO A 112 3.59 -10.57 16.19
CA PRO A 112 4.38 -9.68 17.04
C PRO A 112 4.15 -9.94 18.54
N PRO A 113 5.19 -10.33 19.30
CA PRO A 113 5.06 -10.47 20.75
C PRO A 113 4.86 -9.10 21.40
N LYS A 114 4.28 -9.10 22.60
CA LYS A 114 3.99 -7.90 23.38
C LYS A 114 5.07 -7.64 24.44
N ASP A 115 5.38 -6.38 24.69
CA ASP A 115 6.24 -5.94 25.79
C ASP A 115 5.52 -5.97 27.15
N HIS A 116 6.22 -5.58 28.21
CA HIS A 116 5.67 -5.51 29.58
C HIS A 116 4.51 -4.52 29.76
N ARG A 117 4.22 -3.66 28.77
CA ARG A 117 3.07 -2.73 28.73
C ARG A 117 1.94 -3.26 27.84
N GLY A 118 2.08 -4.46 27.28
CA GLY A 118 1.12 -5.05 26.35
C GLY A 118 1.22 -4.53 24.92
N LEU A 119 2.28 -3.80 24.56
CA LEU A 119 2.48 -3.22 23.23
C LEU A 119 3.28 -4.18 22.32
N SER A 120 2.80 -4.41 21.10
CA SER A 120 3.47 -5.23 20.09
C SER A 120 4.77 -4.56 19.61
N ILE A 121 5.88 -5.31 19.67
CA ILE A 121 7.23 -4.74 19.48
C ILE A 121 7.62 -4.44 18.02
N TYR A 122 6.90 -5.01 17.04
CA TYR A 122 7.17 -4.81 15.61
C TYR A 122 5.89 -4.93 14.78
N TYR A 123 5.74 -4.13 13.74
CA TYR A 123 4.59 -4.17 12.84
C TYR A 123 5.05 -4.70 11.47
N PRO A 124 4.49 -5.80 10.94
CA PRO A 124 4.79 -6.26 9.59
C PRO A 124 4.24 -5.25 8.55
N LEU A 125 5.12 -4.47 7.94
CA LEU A 125 4.78 -3.47 6.92
C LEU A 125 5.67 -3.66 5.70
N ASP A 126 5.12 -3.34 4.54
CA ASP A 126 5.88 -3.33 3.31
C ASP A 126 6.96 -2.24 3.28
N ALA A 127 8.16 -2.57 2.82
CA ALA A 127 9.25 -1.61 2.74
C ALA A 127 9.00 -0.48 1.72
N ALA A 128 8.19 -0.70 0.67
CA ALA A 128 7.76 0.42 -0.18
C ALA A 128 6.75 1.33 0.55
N SER A 129 5.91 0.79 1.45
CA SER A 129 5.05 1.64 2.32
C SER A 129 5.85 2.46 3.33
N LEU A 130 7.07 2.05 3.67
CA LEU A 130 8.00 2.85 4.47
C LEU A 130 8.68 3.96 3.68
N LEU A 131 9.04 3.71 2.41
CA LEU A 131 9.53 4.77 1.52
C LEU A 131 8.50 5.91 1.37
N VAL A 132 7.20 5.58 1.34
CA VAL A 132 6.10 6.56 1.38
C VAL A 132 6.11 7.39 2.68
N VAL A 133 6.37 6.77 3.84
CA VAL A 133 6.46 7.51 5.12
C VAL A 133 7.70 8.42 5.13
N ASP A 134 8.85 7.92 4.67
CA ASP A 134 10.07 8.72 4.58
C ASP A 134 9.94 9.86 3.54
N ALA A 135 9.12 9.69 2.50
CA ALA A 135 8.81 10.71 1.50
C ALA A 135 8.05 11.92 2.08
N LEU A 136 7.39 11.76 3.23
CA LEU A 136 6.75 12.88 3.93
C LEU A 136 7.77 13.85 4.52
N ARG A 137 9.07 13.51 4.66
CA ARG A 137 10.10 14.39 5.27
C ARG A 137 9.58 15.01 6.58
N LEU A 138 9.31 14.12 7.53
CA LEU A 138 8.69 14.42 8.82
C LEU A 138 9.74 15.04 9.77
N GLU A 139 9.37 16.15 10.41
CA GLU A 139 10.12 16.73 11.51
C GLU A 139 9.41 16.44 12.84
N PRO A 140 10.11 16.47 13.99
CA PRO A 140 9.57 16.10 15.30
C PRO A 140 8.27 16.76 15.74
N ASP A 141 8.00 18.00 15.30
CA ASP A 141 6.91 18.88 15.71
C ASP A 141 5.77 18.97 14.68
N HIS A 142 5.81 18.18 13.61
CA HIS A 142 4.84 18.30 12.53
C HIS A 142 3.40 17.99 12.92
N GLN A 143 2.47 18.83 12.44
CA GLN A 143 1.05 18.49 12.34
C GLN A 143 0.82 17.73 11.03
N VAL A 144 0.34 16.49 11.13
CA VAL A 144 0.25 15.56 9.99
C VAL A 144 -1.19 15.04 9.81
N LEU A 145 -1.61 14.90 8.56
CA LEU A 145 -2.87 14.24 8.18
C LEU A 145 -2.55 12.94 7.43
N ASP A 146 -3.17 11.84 7.84
CA ASP A 146 -3.22 10.56 7.14
C ASP A 146 -4.67 10.35 6.69
N MET A 147 -4.96 10.63 5.41
CA MET A 147 -6.34 10.78 4.90
C MET A 147 -7.10 9.46 4.75
N CYS A 148 -6.38 8.33 4.68
CA CYS A 148 -6.91 6.99 4.39
C CYS A 148 -6.14 5.93 5.20
N ALA A 149 -6.09 6.16 6.51
CA ALA A 149 -5.11 5.60 7.45
C ALA A 149 -5.17 4.08 7.68
N ALA A 150 -6.30 3.41 7.43
CA ALA A 150 -6.43 2.01 7.80
C ALA A 150 -5.70 1.07 6.82
N PRO A 151 -5.00 0.01 7.30
CA PRO A 151 -5.14 -0.59 8.64
C PRO A 151 -4.32 0.05 9.76
N GLY A 152 -3.54 1.11 9.49
CA GLY A 152 -2.79 1.87 10.50
C GLY A 152 -1.27 1.69 10.45
N GLY A 153 -0.73 0.89 9.53
CA GLY A 153 0.72 0.66 9.43
C GLY A 153 1.52 1.92 9.11
N LYS A 154 1.09 2.69 8.10
CA LYS A 154 1.70 4.00 7.77
C LYS A 154 1.50 5.01 8.90
N THR A 155 0.34 5.02 9.56
CA THR A 155 0.07 5.84 10.76
C THR A 155 1.07 5.56 11.90
N VAL A 156 1.34 4.28 12.21
CA VAL A 156 2.36 3.88 13.20
C VAL A 156 3.75 4.32 12.75
N GLY A 157 4.07 4.17 11.45
CA GLY A 157 5.32 4.68 10.87
C GLY A 157 5.52 6.18 11.07
N ILE A 158 4.51 6.99 10.69
CA ILE A 158 4.52 8.46 10.86
C ILE A 158 4.76 8.83 12.34
N MET A 159 4.06 8.18 13.26
CA MET A 159 4.14 8.50 14.69
C MET A 159 5.53 8.24 15.30
N GLN A 160 6.38 7.41 14.69
CA GLN A 160 7.77 7.21 15.14
C GLN A 160 8.67 8.44 14.89
N HIS A 161 8.31 9.33 13.96
CA HIS A 161 9.06 10.56 13.67
C HIS A 161 8.59 11.74 14.54
N LEU A 162 7.31 11.76 14.92
CA LEU A 162 6.66 12.83 15.69
C LEU A 162 7.00 12.78 17.19
N SER A 163 8.25 13.08 17.54
CA SER A 163 8.76 12.98 18.91
C SER A 163 8.46 14.19 19.80
N ASN A 164 8.11 15.36 19.25
CA ASN A 164 7.76 16.54 20.05
C ASN A 164 6.33 16.42 20.62
N PRO A 165 6.09 16.70 21.92
CA PRO A 165 4.74 16.73 22.49
C PRO A 165 3.72 17.64 21.79
N SER A 166 4.16 18.69 21.07
CA SER A 166 3.28 19.57 20.29
C SER A 166 2.81 18.97 18.94
N ALA A 167 3.47 17.91 18.46
CA ALA A 167 3.10 17.25 17.22
C ALA A 167 1.74 16.56 17.32
N SER A 168 1.00 16.52 16.22
CA SER A 168 -0.31 15.85 16.16
C SER A 168 -0.51 15.12 14.85
N LEU A 169 -1.20 13.98 14.92
CA LEU A 169 -1.52 13.14 13.76
C LEU A 169 -3.03 12.97 13.67
N THR A 170 -3.64 13.46 12.59
CA THR A 170 -5.03 13.14 12.28
C THR A 170 -5.08 11.93 11.38
N SER A 171 -5.78 10.88 11.78
CA SER A 171 -5.87 9.62 11.03
C SER A 171 -7.32 9.35 10.64
N ASN A 172 -7.63 9.47 9.36
CA ASN A 172 -8.98 9.34 8.84
C ASN A 172 -9.22 7.98 8.19
N GLU A 173 -10.35 7.35 8.51
CA GLU A 173 -10.83 6.16 7.79
C GLU A 173 -12.35 6.20 7.67
N ILE A 174 -12.87 6.15 6.44
CA ILE A 174 -14.31 6.25 6.17
C ILE A 174 -15.08 4.96 6.48
N SER A 175 -14.48 3.79 6.27
CA SER A 175 -15.12 2.49 6.49
C SER A 175 -15.16 2.14 7.99
N PRO A 176 -16.34 1.88 8.60
CA PRO A 176 -16.44 1.50 10.02
C PRO A 176 -15.58 0.28 10.40
N ASP A 177 -15.44 -0.68 9.50
CA ASP A 177 -14.74 -1.94 9.77
C ASP A 177 -13.21 -1.76 9.74
N ARG A 178 -12.73 -1.01 8.74
CA ARG A 178 -11.33 -0.60 8.66
C ARG A 178 -10.97 0.36 9.81
N LEU A 179 -11.89 1.23 10.23
CA LEU A 179 -11.74 2.12 11.39
C LEU A 179 -11.60 1.33 12.70
N ARG A 180 -12.36 0.24 12.88
CA ARG A 180 -12.17 -0.69 14.01
C ARG A 180 -10.76 -1.31 13.99
N ARG A 181 -10.26 -1.72 12.82
CA ARG A 181 -8.89 -2.25 12.66
C ARG A 181 -7.83 -1.20 12.96
N LEU A 182 -7.96 0.03 12.44
CA LEU A 182 -7.07 1.15 12.74
C LEU A 182 -7.00 1.42 14.25
N LYS A 183 -8.15 1.55 14.92
CA LYS A 183 -8.20 1.75 16.39
C LYS A 183 -7.57 0.59 17.17
N GLN A 184 -7.66 -0.65 16.68
CA GLN A 184 -6.96 -1.79 17.29
C GLN A 184 -5.45 -1.68 17.12
N VAL A 185 -4.96 -1.37 15.92
CA VAL A 185 -3.53 -1.14 15.65
C VAL A 185 -2.97 -0.01 16.53
N LEU A 186 -3.66 1.12 16.62
CA LEU A 186 -3.20 2.22 17.49
C LEU A 186 -3.17 1.85 18.98
N ARG A 187 -3.99 0.90 19.45
CA ARG A 187 -3.89 0.35 20.82
C ARG A 187 -2.77 -0.66 20.99
N ASP A 188 -2.56 -1.52 19.99
CA ASP A 188 -1.54 -2.58 20.07
C ASP A 188 -0.11 -2.03 19.92
N TYR A 189 0.09 -0.93 19.18
CA TYR A 189 1.43 -0.46 18.79
C TYR A 189 1.87 0.88 19.38
N LEU A 190 0.94 1.72 19.86
CA LEU A 190 1.28 3.03 20.41
C LEU A 190 0.99 3.09 21.91
N GLY A 191 2.01 3.45 22.69
CA GLY A 191 1.84 3.81 24.09
C GLY A 191 1.00 5.08 24.25
N ASP A 192 0.42 5.25 25.44
CA ASP A 192 -0.62 6.26 25.69
C ASP A 192 -0.17 7.71 25.36
N GLU A 193 1.10 8.08 25.63
CA GLU A 193 1.65 9.42 25.29
C GLU A 193 1.68 9.73 23.78
N TYR A 194 1.78 8.69 22.95
CA TYR A 194 1.74 8.82 21.48
C TYR A 194 0.29 8.73 21.02
N ARG A 195 -0.49 7.79 21.57
CA ARG A 195 -1.89 7.56 21.18
C ARG A 195 -2.78 8.76 21.45
N GLN A 196 -2.54 9.53 22.53
CA GLN A 196 -3.28 10.76 22.83
C GLN A 196 -3.04 11.88 21.80
N ARG A 197 -1.94 11.82 21.03
CA ARG A 197 -1.62 12.76 19.94
C ARG A 197 -2.20 12.33 18.58
N VAL A 198 -2.88 11.18 18.52
CA VAL A 198 -3.53 10.65 17.31
C VAL A 198 -5.04 10.88 17.35
N THR A 199 -5.54 11.83 16.57
CA THR A 199 -6.97 12.10 16.41
C THR A 199 -7.56 11.21 15.30
N VAL A 200 -8.33 10.21 15.69
CA VAL A 200 -8.96 9.26 14.74
C VAL A 200 -10.32 9.78 14.26
N THR A 201 -10.49 9.98 12.95
CA THR A 201 -11.70 10.53 12.32
C THR A 201 -12.33 9.59 11.30
N ARG A 202 -13.60 9.86 10.97
CA ARG A 202 -14.40 9.18 9.93
C ARG A 202 -15.12 10.24 9.09
N ARG A 203 -14.33 11.01 8.35
CA ARG A 203 -14.76 12.08 7.43
C ARG A 203 -14.55 11.64 5.99
N ASP A 204 -15.32 12.21 5.07
CA ASP A 204 -15.08 12.04 3.64
C ASP A 204 -13.80 12.79 3.23
N ALA A 205 -12.82 12.05 2.69
CA ALA A 205 -11.54 12.59 2.24
C ALA A 205 -11.70 13.49 0.99
N MET A 206 -12.73 13.27 0.16
CA MET A 206 -13.02 14.14 -0.98
C MET A 206 -13.44 15.54 -0.55
N HIS A 207 -14.05 15.67 0.63
CA HIS A 207 -14.59 16.92 1.17
C HIS A 207 -13.92 17.31 2.49
N TRP A 208 -12.60 17.20 2.56
CA TRP A 208 -11.84 17.66 3.73
C TRP A 208 -12.01 19.18 3.91
N ARG A 209 -12.35 19.59 5.14
CA ARG A 209 -12.79 20.96 5.49
C ARG A 209 -11.77 21.79 6.27
N GLU A 210 -10.70 21.17 6.76
CA GLU A 210 -9.65 21.89 7.47
C GLU A 210 -8.61 22.29 6.43
N GLU A 211 -8.47 23.59 6.19
CA GLU A 211 -7.58 24.15 5.17
C GLU A 211 -6.31 24.72 5.83
N GLU A 212 -5.17 24.58 5.16
CA GLU A 212 -3.84 25.09 5.56
C GLU A 212 -3.32 24.68 6.95
N LYS A 213 -4.00 23.73 7.60
CA LYS A 213 -3.71 23.25 8.95
C LYS A 213 -2.46 22.38 9.03
N TYR A 214 -2.20 21.58 7.98
CA TYR A 214 -1.22 20.50 8.08
C TYR A 214 0.15 20.87 7.51
N HIS A 215 1.21 20.47 8.21
CA HIS A 215 2.60 20.61 7.76
C HIS A 215 2.92 19.58 6.67
N ARG A 216 2.30 18.40 6.78
CA ARG A 216 2.40 17.25 5.86
C ARG A 216 1.06 16.54 5.73
N VAL A 217 0.73 16.06 4.53
CA VAL A 217 -0.44 15.22 4.29
C VAL A 217 -0.02 13.95 3.56
N LEU A 218 -0.46 12.79 4.06
CA LEU A 218 -0.41 11.52 3.37
C LEU A 218 -1.79 11.21 2.78
N LEU A 219 -1.82 10.98 1.47
CA LEU A 219 -2.95 10.38 0.76
C LEU A 219 -2.50 9.03 0.17
N ASP A 220 -2.55 7.99 1.01
CA ASP A 220 -2.47 6.58 0.61
C ASP A 220 -3.84 6.19 0.04
N ALA A 221 -4.04 6.49 -1.25
CA ALA A 221 -5.36 6.53 -1.83
C ALA A 221 -5.95 5.12 -2.03
N PRO A 222 -7.27 4.93 -1.82
CA PRO A 222 -7.94 3.72 -2.27
C PRO A 222 -7.76 3.60 -3.79
N CYS A 223 -7.30 2.43 -4.22
CA CYS A 223 -6.94 2.13 -5.59
C CYS A 223 -7.47 0.75 -5.99
N SER A 224 -7.26 0.39 -7.26
CA SER A 224 -7.53 -0.95 -7.79
C SER A 224 -6.77 -2.05 -7.02
N ALA A 225 -5.64 -1.70 -6.41
CA ALA A 225 -4.90 -2.51 -5.46
C ALA A 225 -4.46 -3.87 -6.03
N GLU A 226 -3.84 -3.87 -7.21
CA GLU A 226 -3.37 -5.05 -7.95
C GLU A 226 -2.56 -6.02 -7.07
N ARG A 227 -1.81 -5.49 -6.10
CA ARG A 227 -1.10 -6.29 -5.08
C ARG A 227 -2.00 -7.30 -4.35
N HIS A 228 -3.23 -6.89 -4.04
CA HIS A 228 -4.23 -7.72 -3.38
C HIS A 228 -5.04 -8.54 -4.39
N LEU A 229 -5.38 -7.98 -5.56
CA LEU A 229 -6.08 -8.70 -6.62
C LEU A 229 -5.33 -9.97 -7.05
N LEU A 230 -4.01 -9.92 -7.18
CA LEU A 230 -3.17 -11.08 -7.53
C LEU A 230 -3.15 -12.20 -6.47
N ARG A 231 -3.73 -11.98 -5.28
CA ARG A 231 -3.76 -12.95 -4.17
C ARG A 231 -5.18 -13.31 -3.72
N ASP A 232 -6.18 -12.56 -4.18
CA ASP A 232 -7.57 -12.68 -3.79
C ASP A 232 -8.43 -12.78 -5.06
N ALA A 233 -8.82 -14.01 -5.39
CA ALA A 233 -9.62 -14.31 -6.58
C ALA A 233 -11.01 -13.65 -6.53
N ASP A 234 -11.57 -13.41 -5.34
CA ASP A 234 -12.86 -12.77 -5.18
C ASP A 234 -12.75 -11.27 -5.50
N GLU A 235 -11.70 -10.58 -5.03
CA GLU A 235 -11.45 -9.20 -5.43
C GLU A 235 -11.04 -9.06 -6.90
N LEU A 236 -10.24 -9.98 -7.45
CA LEU A 236 -9.92 -10.02 -8.88
C LEU A 236 -11.18 -10.14 -9.74
N SER A 237 -12.15 -10.99 -9.35
CA SER A 237 -13.43 -11.12 -10.05
C SER A 237 -14.28 -9.83 -10.10
N LYS A 238 -14.01 -8.88 -9.19
CA LYS A 238 -14.69 -7.56 -9.09
C LYS A 238 -13.90 -6.46 -9.79
N TRP A 239 -12.69 -6.72 -10.28
CA TRP A 239 -11.91 -5.72 -11.00
C TRP A 239 -12.48 -5.48 -12.39
N THR A 240 -12.54 -4.21 -12.80
CA THR A 240 -12.93 -3.80 -14.16
C THR A 240 -12.22 -2.49 -14.52
N PRO A 241 -11.96 -2.21 -15.81
CA PRO A 241 -11.46 -0.91 -16.26
C PRO A 241 -12.37 0.28 -15.86
N LYS A 242 -13.67 0.02 -15.64
CA LYS A 242 -14.62 0.99 -15.11
C LYS A 242 -14.35 1.33 -13.63
N ARG A 243 -14.00 0.35 -12.79
CA ARG A 243 -13.63 0.55 -11.36
C ARG A 243 -12.43 1.50 -11.26
N THR A 244 -11.33 1.21 -11.97
CA THR A 244 -10.16 2.10 -12.09
C THR A 244 -10.51 3.49 -12.62
N SER A 245 -11.45 3.59 -13.57
CA SER A 245 -11.90 4.90 -14.08
C SER A 245 -12.77 5.71 -13.11
N THR A 246 -13.43 5.07 -12.14
CA THR A 246 -14.12 5.73 -11.03
C THR A 246 -13.11 6.16 -9.96
N LEU A 247 -12.24 5.24 -9.53
CA LEU A 247 -11.20 5.48 -8.53
C LEU A 247 -10.29 6.65 -8.94
N TYR A 248 -9.89 6.73 -10.22
CA TYR A 248 -9.19 7.88 -10.79
C TYR A 248 -9.84 9.24 -10.44
N LYS A 249 -11.17 9.35 -10.60
CA LYS A 249 -11.89 10.60 -10.33
C LYS A 249 -11.90 10.92 -8.84
N GLU A 250 -12.14 9.91 -8.01
CA GLU A 250 -12.13 10.04 -6.54
C GLU A 250 -10.73 10.43 -6.04
N GLN A 251 -9.67 9.79 -6.56
CA GLN A 251 -8.26 10.07 -6.29
C GLN A 251 -7.89 11.53 -6.61
N VAL A 252 -8.29 12.04 -7.78
CA VAL A 252 -8.07 13.45 -8.15
C VAL A 252 -8.78 14.41 -7.19
N VAL A 253 -10.02 14.12 -6.79
CA VAL A 253 -10.77 14.98 -5.84
C VAL A 253 -10.16 14.93 -4.44
N MET A 254 -9.80 13.74 -3.95
CA MET A 254 -9.09 13.59 -2.68
C MET A 254 -7.74 14.31 -2.69
N LEU A 255 -6.97 14.25 -3.79
CA LEU A 255 -5.67 14.91 -3.90
C LEU A 255 -5.80 16.44 -3.91
N LYS A 256 -6.83 16.99 -4.58
CA LYS A 256 -7.15 18.43 -4.48
C LYS A 256 -7.54 18.83 -3.06
N SER A 257 -8.23 17.97 -2.31
CA SER A 257 -8.56 18.21 -0.91
C SER A 257 -7.36 18.03 0.03
N ALA A 258 -6.42 17.14 -0.28
CA ALA A 258 -5.13 17.03 0.41
C ALA A 258 -4.29 18.31 0.25
N LEU A 259 -4.27 18.88 -0.97
CA LEU A 259 -3.58 20.13 -1.27
C LEU A 259 -4.21 21.34 -0.57
N ARG A 260 -5.54 21.44 -0.44
CA ARG A 260 -6.15 22.49 0.40
C ARG A 260 -5.85 22.31 1.89
N ALA A 261 -5.77 21.06 2.36
CA ALA A 261 -5.52 20.74 3.77
C ALA A 261 -4.09 21.04 4.24
N VAL A 262 -3.10 20.91 3.35
CA VAL A 262 -1.71 21.28 3.65
C VAL A 262 -1.51 22.79 3.55
N ARG A 263 -0.65 23.35 4.42
CA ARG A 263 -0.20 24.75 4.32
C ARG A 263 0.55 25.00 3.00
N VAL A 264 0.56 26.26 2.53
CA VAL A 264 1.45 26.69 1.43
C VAL A 264 2.91 26.35 1.78
N GLY A 265 3.66 25.80 0.81
CA GLY A 265 5.01 25.28 1.02
C GLY A 265 5.08 23.97 1.84
N GLY A 266 3.95 23.44 2.30
CA GLY A 266 3.84 22.12 2.89
C GLY A 266 3.80 21.01 1.83
N LEU A 267 4.04 19.76 2.26
CA LEU A 267 4.14 18.61 1.36
C LEU A 267 2.92 17.67 1.46
N VAL A 268 2.41 17.26 0.31
CA VAL A 268 1.51 16.12 0.17
C VAL A 268 2.29 14.95 -0.42
N VAL A 269 2.21 13.77 0.20
CA VAL A 269 2.62 12.52 -0.45
C VAL A 269 1.36 11.80 -0.91
N TYR A 270 1.22 11.66 -2.22
CA TYR A 270 0.24 10.78 -2.83
C TYR A 270 0.87 9.40 -3.00
N SER A 271 0.14 8.33 -2.69
CA SER A 271 0.59 6.96 -2.96
C SER A 271 -0.56 6.01 -3.27
N THR A 272 -0.26 4.96 -4.03
CA THR A 272 -1.17 3.84 -4.31
C THR A 272 -0.40 2.52 -4.24
N CYS A 273 -1.07 1.40 -4.01
CA CYS A 273 -0.51 0.07 -4.29
C CYS A 273 -0.93 -0.45 -5.68
N SER A 274 -1.15 0.47 -6.63
CA SER A 274 -1.51 0.18 -8.01
C SER A 274 -0.34 0.42 -8.96
N ILE A 275 -0.30 -0.39 -10.01
CA ILE A 275 0.60 -0.24 -11.16
C ILE A 275 -0.10 0.46 -12.35
N SER A 276 -1.35 0.90 -12.20
CA SER A 276 -2.07 1.60 -13.26
C SER A 276 -1.57 3.04 -13.41
N ASN A 277 -1.05 3.40 -14.60
CA ASN A 277 -0.65 4.79 -14.89
C ASN A 277 -1.82 5.78 -14.69
N LYS A 278 -3.06 5.30 -14.91
CA LYS A 278 -4.28 6.08 -14.73
C LYS A 278 -4.52 6.47 -13.27
N GLU A 279 -4.16 5.62 -12.31
CA GLU A 279 -4.29 5.89 -10.87
C GLU A 279 -3.02 6.55 -10.28
N ASN A 280 -1.98 6.73 -11.10
CA ASN A 280 -0.66 7.21 -10.70
C ASN A 280 -0.34 8.57 -11.35
N ASP A 281 0.57 8.66 -12.32
CA ASP A 281 1.00 9.93 -12.93
C ASP A 281 -0.19 10.75 -13.49
N ALA A 282 -1.19 10.10 -14.10
CA ALA A 282 -2.37 10.77 -14.64
C ALA A 282 -3.28 11.42 -13.58
N VAL A 283 -3.16 11.04 -12.30
CA VAL A 283 -3.80 11.74 -11.16
C VAL A 283 -3.00 13.00 -10.82
N ILE A 284 -1.68 12.89 -10.77
CA ILE A 284 -0.78 14.00 -10.44
C ILE A 284 -0.90 15.15 -11.44
N GLU A 285 -1.01 14.84 -12.74
CA GLU A 285 -1.21 15.82 -13.82
C GLU A 285 -2.41 16.75 -13.61
N ARG A 286 -3.41 16.33 -12.82
CA ARG A 286 -4.66 17.09 -12.60
C ARG A 286 -4.56 18.11 -11.45
N VAL A 287 -3.39 18.21 -10.81
CA VAL A 287 -3.13 19.10 -9.67
C VAL A 287 -1.83 19.92 -9.78
N LEU A 288 -1.14 19.86 -10.92
CA LEU A 288 0.10 20.64 -11.17
C LEU A 288 -0.14 22.15 -11.34
N ASP A 289 -1.40 22.57 -11.44
CA ASP A 289 -1.84 23.97 -11.42
C ASP A 289 -1.73 24.62 -10.03
N LYS A 290 -1.78 23.81 -8.97
CA LYS A 290 -1.72 24.25 -7.56
C LYS A 290 -0.57 23.61 -6.77
N SER A 291 0.28 22.83 -7.42
CA SER A 291 1.39 22.12 -6.78
C SER A 291 2.54 21.87 -7.75
N LYS A 292 3.75 21.64 -7.21
CA LYS A 292 4.91 21.16 -8.00
C LYS A 292 5.40 19.82 -7.47
N VAL A 293 5.81 18.94 -8.38
CA VAL A 293 6.46 17.66 -8.03
C VAL A 293 7.87 17.93 -7.51
N ILE A 294 8.16 17.47 -6.29
CA ILE A 294 9.51 17.49 -5.72
C ILE A 294 10.26 16.26 -6.21
N LYS A 295 11.02 16.47 -7.30
CA LYS A 295 11.93 15.46 -7.84
C LYS A 295 12.97 15.07 -6.78
N LYS A 296 13.10 13.76 -6.55
CA LYS A 296 14.12 13.14 -5.71
C LYS A 296 14.39 11.75 -6.28
N GLU A 297 15.65 11.42 -6.47
CA GLU A 297 16.07 10.06 -6.77
C GLU A 297 16.01 9.21 -5.49
N TRP A 298 15.41 8.03 -5.60
CA TRP A 298 15.35 7.05 -4.53
C TRP A 298 16.23 5.86 -4.89
N LYS A 299 16.87 5.25 -3.89
CA LYS A 299 17.81 4.14 -4.10
C LYS A 299 17.14 2.84 -4.57
N VAL A 300 15.81 2.76 -4.52
CA VAL A 300 15.03 1.55 -4.77
C VAL A 300 13.77 1.92 -5.57
N GLY A 301 13.45 1.15 -6.60
CA GLY A 301 12.40 1.47 -7.57
C GLY A 301 12.91 2.32 -8.75
N GLU A 302 11.99 2.82 -9.56
CA GLU A 302 12.25 3.55 -10.79
C GLU A 302 11.43 4.84 -10.91
N GLN A 303 12.00 5.84 -11.58
CA GLN A 303 11.36 7.12 -11.82
C GLN A 303 10.23 7.00 -12.85
N THR A 304 9.11 7.67 -12.58
CA THR A 304 8.02 7.86 -13.56
C THR A 304 7.95 9.33 -14.01
N THR A 305 6.91 9.72 -14.74
CA THR A 305 6.76 11.10 -15.24
C THR A 305 6.66 12.11 -14.10
N HIS A 306 5.84 11.80 -13.09
CA HIS A 306 5.53 12.70 -11.97
C HIS A 306 5.75 12.07 -10.58
N GLY A 307 6.31 10.86 -10.50
CA GLY A 307 6.51 10.15 -9.25
C GLY A 307 7.58 9.06 -9.32
N TRP A 308 7.39 8.04 -8.49
CA TRP A 308 8.33 6.94 -8.32
C TRP A 308 7.56 5.62 -8.12
N ALA A 309 7.96 4.58 -8.84
CA ALA A 309 7.37 3.25 -8.77
C ALA A 309 8.34 2.26 -8.11
N VAL A 310 7.86 1.57 -7.08
CA VAL A 310 8.59 0.49 -6.41
C VAL A 310 7.90 -0.82 -6.77
N LEU A 311 8.52 -1.56 -7.69
CA LEU A 311 7.98 -2.79 -8.27
C LEU A 311 8.75 -4.02 -7.76
N PRO A 312 8.09 -5.15 -7.43
CA PRO A 312 8.72 -6.29 -6.76
C PRO A 312 9.94 -6.88 -7.48
N ASP A 313 9.98 -6.82 -8.82
CA ASP A 313 11.06 -7.31 -9.68
C ASP A 313 12.36 -6.50 -9.57
N ARG A 314 12.26 -5.24 -9.12
CA ARG A 314 13.37 -4.25 -9.07
C ARG A 314 13.66 -3.72 -7.68
N SER A 315 13.08 -4.34 -6.65
CA SER A 315 13.14 -3.83 -5.27
C SER A 315 13.08 -4.93 -4.21
N ASP A 316 13.77 -6.06 -4.42
CA ASP A 316 13.82 -7.17 -3.45
C ASP A 316 12.43 -7.64 -2.97
N GLY A 317 11.45 -7.64 -3.88
CA GLY A 317 10.06 -8.01 -3.64
C GLY A 317 9.14 -6.90 -3.09
N TRP A 318 9.62 -5.66 -2.91
CA TRP A 318 8.84 -4.59 -2.28
C TRP A 318 7.68 -4.14 -3.17
N GLY A 319 6.60 -3.64 -2.56
CA GLY A 319 5.43 -3.16 -3.31
C GLY A 319 4.60 -4.29 -3.97
N PRO A 320 3.91 -4.01 -5.11
CA PRO A 320 3.97 -2.76 -5.86
C PRO A 320 3.46 -1.56 -5.06
N MET A 321 4.09 -0.40 -5.30
CA MET A 321 3.74 0.89 -4.71
C MET A 321 4.13 1.98 -5.71
N TYR A 322 3.24 2.95 -5.92
CA TYR A 322 3.57 4.22 -6.54
C TYR A 322 3.50 5.32 -5.51
N PHE A 323 4.37 6.33 -5.59
CA PHE A 323 4.19 7.57 -4.85
C PHE A 323 4.75 8.80 -5.57
N SER A 324 4.17 9.96 -5.26
CA SER A 324 4.65 11.28 -5.69
C SER A 324 4.65 12.24 -4.50
N VAL A 325 5.64 13.14 -4.47
CA VAL A 325 5.78 14.18 -3.45
C VAL A 325 5.47 15.53 -4.08
N LEU A 326 4.41 16.18 -3.61
CA LEU A 326 3.95 17.47 -4.09
C LEU A 326 4.18 18.54 -3.03
N GLU A 327 4.72 19.70 -3.42
CA GLU A 327 4.71 20.91 -2.59
C GLU A 327 3.55 21.80 -3.04
N ARG A 328 2.71 22.24 -2.09
CA ARG A 328 1.61 23.16 -2.38
C ARG A 328 2.17 24.54 -2.72
N LEU A 329 1.75 25.10 -3.86
CA LEU A 329 2.09 26.46 -4.26
C LEU A 329 1.15 27.47 -3.57
N PRO A 330 1.57 28.74 -3.43
CA PRO A 330 0.64 29.83 -3.11
C PRO A 330 -0.47 29.87 -4.16
N ASP A 331 -1.67 30.24 -3.75
CA ASP A 331 -2.70 30.64 -4.70
C ASP A 331 -2.26 31.95 -5.38
N ASP A 332 -2.39 32.00 -6.70
CA ASP A 332 -1.93 33.12 -7.53
C ASP A 332 -2.67 34.41 -7.13
N PRO A 333 -1.97 35.49 -6.74
CA PRO A 333 -2.59 36.77 -6.36
C PRO A 333 -3.36 37.46 -7.49
N SER A 334 -3.34 36.93 -8.72
CA SER A 334 -3.94 37.54 -9.92
C SER A 334 -5.23 36.86 -10.44
N GLN A 335 -5.89 36.02 -9.64
CA GLN A 335 -7.22 35.44 -9.92
C GLN A 335 -8.35 36.04 -9.06
#